data_AF-A0AAD7NW99-F1
#
_entry.id   AF-A0AAD7NW99-F1
#
_cell.length_a   1.000
_cell.length_b   1.000
_cell.length_c   1.000
_cell.angle_alpha   90.00
_cell.angle_beta   90.00
_cell.angle_gamma   90.00
#
_symmetry.space_group_name_H-M   'P 1'
#
loop_
_entity.id
_entity.type
_entity.pdbx_description
1 polymer ?
#
loop_
_entity_poly.entity_id
_entity_poly.type
_entity_poly.pdbx_seq_one_letter_code
_entity_poly.pdbx_strand_id
1 'polypeptide(L)' 'MAFPDFVAMIGKVLAIEVTFTPTETSGLPALDEMLVAQSEYNSLYNATPVPNPDLVALGVKFGTIKEFMETEAKKHIGA' A
#
# COMPACT_ATOMS: atom_id res chain seq x y z
N MET A 1 7.52 4.16 -3.71
CA MET A 1 7.96 2.75 -3.67
C MET A 1 7.25 2.02 -4.79
N ALA A 2 7.95 1.24 -5.61
CA ALA A 2 7.29 0.43 -6.62
C ALA A 2 6.74 -0.88 -6.01
N PHE A 3 5.75 -1.50 -6.66
CA PHE A 3 5.17 -2.77 -6.19
C PHE A 3 6.21 -3.89 -6.02
N PRO A 4 7.20 -4.08 -6.91
CA PRO A 4 8.24 -5.10 -6.70
C PRO A 4 9.06 -4.88 -5.42
N ASP A 5 9.40 -3.64 -5.11
CA ASP A 5 10.13 -3.29 -3.87
C ASP A 5 9.29 -3.60 -2.64
N PHE A 6 7.98 -3.36 -2.72
CA PHE A 6 7.05 -3.66 -1.64
C PHE A 6 6.93 -5.17 -1.39
N VAL A 7 6.79 -5.98 -2.44
CA VAL A 7 6.74 -7.45 -2.34
C VAL A 7 8.02 -8.01 -1.73
N ALA A 8 9.19 -7.54 -2.18
CA ALA A 8 10.48 -7.95 -1.64
C ALA A 8 10.63 -7.59 -0.15
N MET A 9 10.12 -6.42 0.26
CA MET A 9 10.10 -6.03 1.67
C MET A 9 9.25 -6.97 2.52
N ILE A 10 8.03 -7.30 2.08
CA ILE A 10 7.14 -8.21 2.79
C ILE A 10 7.83 -9.57 2.97
N GLY A 11 8.36 -10.15 1.89
CA GLY A 11 9.03 -11.45 1.95
C GLY A 11 10.23 -11.45 2.90
N LYS A 12 11.01 -10.36 2.94
CA LYS A 12 12.12 -10.21 3.87
C LYS A 12 11.66 -10.12 5.34
N VAL A 13 10.61 -9.35 5.64
CA VAL A 13 10.15 -9.15 7.02
C VAL A 13 9.48 -10.41 7.58
N LEU A 14 8.72 -11.12 6.74
CA LEU A 14 7.99 -12.33 7.11
C LEU A 14 8.84 -13.61 6.95
N ALA A 15 10.01 -13.53 6.31
CA ALA A 15 10.87 -14.67 5.99
C ALA A 15 10.16 -15.76 5.17
N ILE A 16 9.28 -15.34 4.25
CA ILE A 16 8.56 -16.22 3.31
C ILE A 16 8.73 -15.72 1.88
N GLU A 17 8.58 -16.62 0.92
CA GLU A 17 8.47 -16.23 -0.49
C GLU A 17 7.10 -15.58 -0.73
N VAL A 18 7.09 -14.41 -1.37
CA VAL A 18 5.86 -13.68 -1.69
C VAL A 18 5.83 -13.43 -3.18
N THR A 19 4.77 -13.90 -3.82
CA THR A 19 4.49 -13.67 -5.24
C THR A 19 3.33 -12.70 -5.39
N PHE A 20 3.48 -11.71 -6.26
CA PHE A 20 2.37 -10.83 -6.64
C PHE A 20 1.79 -11.28 -7.98
N THR A 21 0.51 -11.65 -7.96
CA THR A 21 -0.26 -12.00 -9.15
C THR A 21 -1.33 -10.93 -9.36
N PRO A 22 -1.16 -10.02 -10.33
CA PRO A 22 -2.18 -9.01 -10.61
C PRO A 22 -3.44 -9.70 -11.16
N THR A 23 -4.60 -9.28 -10.67
CA THR A 23 -5.91 -9.66 -11.21
C THR A 23 -6.59 -8.42 -11.77
N GLU A 24 -7.28 -8.56 -12.90
CA GLU A 24 -7.94 -7.42 -13.56
C GLU A 24 -9.14 -6.89 -12.77
N THR A 25 -9.87 -7.77 -12.08
CA THR A 25 -10.99 -7.43 -11.22
C THR A 25 -11.04 -8.32 -9.99
N SER A 26 -11.71 -7.84 -8.95
CA SER A 26 -12.02 -8.58 -7.74
C SER A 26 -13.33 -9.39 -7.86
N GLY A 27 -14.18 -9.03 -8.83
CA GLY A 27 -15.55 -9.57 -8.97
C GLY A 27 -16.57 -8.93 -8.03
N LEU A 28 -16.13 -8.01 -7.17
CA LEU A 28 -17.00 -7.19 -6.33
C LEU A 28 -17.20 -5.82 -7.00
N PRO A 29 -18.43 -5.48 -7.44
CA PRO A 29 -18.67 -4.27 -8.24
C PRO A 29 -18.10 -2.99 -7.64
N ALA A 30 -18.26 -2.80 -6.32
CA ALA A 30 -17.75 -1.61 -5.65
C ALA A 30 -16.22 -1.49 -5.70
N LEU A 31 -15.48 -2.61 -5.60
CA LEU A 31 -14.02 -2.58 -5.67
C LEU A 31 -13.53 -2.43 -7.11
N ASP A 32 -14.25 -3.02 -8.07
CA ASP A 32 -13.93 -2.91 -9.49
C ASP A 32 -14.17 -1.47 -9.99
N GLU A 33 -15.25 -0.83 -9.55
CA GLU A 33 -15.50 0.60 -9.80
C GLU A 33 -14.42 1.49 -9.20
N MET A 34 -13.98 1.19 -7.96
CA MET A 34 -12.86 1.91 -7.34
C MET A 34 -11.56 1.75 -8.13
N LEU A 35 -11.27 0.56 -8.67
CA LEU A 35 -10.09 0.31 -9.48
C LEU A 35 -10.14 1.11 -10.80
N VAL A 36 -11.30 1.14 -11.46
CA VAL A 36 -11.51 1.95 -12.67
C VAL A 36 -11.31 3.43 -12.35
N ALA A 37 -11.96 3.94 -11.31
CA ALA A 37 -11.80 5.33 -10.89
C ALA A 37 -10.35 5.66 -10.54
N GLN A 38 -9.64 4.78 -9.84
CA GLN A 38 -8.21 4.97 -9.57
C GLN A 38 -7.42 5.11 -10.88
N SER A 39 -7.69 4.28 -11.88
CA SER A 39 -6.99 4.34 -13.17
C SER A 39 -7.27 5.63 -13.95
N GLU A 40 -8.54 6.08 -13.95
CA GLU A 40 -8.98 7.30 -14.65
C GLU A 40 -8.45 8.57 -13.98
N TYR A 41 -8.44 8.59 -12.63
CA TYR A 41 -8.07 9.77 -11.84
C TYR A 41 -6.69 9.66 -11.19
N ASN A 42 -5.84 8.71 -11.63
CA ASN A 42 -4.54 8.43 -11.00
C ASN A 42 -3.64 9.68 -10.90
N SER A 43 -3.78 10.61 -11.85
CA SER A 43 -2.97 11.83 -11.89
C SER A 43 -3.51 13.00 -11.08
N LEU A 44 -4.70 12.86 -10.48
CA LEU A 44 -5.40 13.96 -9.81
C LEU A 44 -4.58 14.58 -8.67
N TYR A 45 -3.73 13.79 -8.02
CA TYR A 45 -2.95 14.21 -6.85
C TYR A 45 -1.42 14.16 -7.07
N ASN A 46 -0.95 14.09 -8.32
CA ASN A 46 0.49 14.00 -8.61
C ASN A 46 1.29 15.22 -8.12
N ALA A 47 0.65 16.39 -8.00
CA ALA A 47 1.28 17.61 -7.50
C ALA A 47 1.31 17.69 -5.97
N THR A 48 0.59 16.81 -5.26
CA THR A 48 0.52 16.82 -3.80
C THR A 48 1.82 16.24 -3.23
N PRO A 49 2.56 16.99 -2.39
CA PRO A 49 3.73 16.46 -1.72
C PRO A 49 3.39 15.26 -0.84
N VAL A 50 4.33 14.31 -0.73
CA VAL A 50 4.22 13.15 0.17
C VAL A 50 5.40 13.19 1.16
N PRO A 51 5.16 13.36 2.47
CA PRO A 51 3.84 13.45 3.13
C PRO A 51 3.15 14.80 2.87
N ASN A 52 1.80 14.79 2.91
CA ASN A 52 1.00 16.00 2.70
C ASN A 52 1.23 17.00 3.86
N PRO A 53 1.64 18.26 3.58
CA PRO A 53 1.95 19.25 4.61
C PRO A 53 0.74 19.62 5.48
N ASP A 54 -0.48 19.59 4.94
CA ASP A 54 -1.69 19.91 5.71
C ASP A 54 -1.98 18.83 6.76
N LEU A 55 -1.74 17.56 6.42
CA LEU A 55 -1.85 16.46 7.37
C LEU A 55 -0.78 16.56 8.46
N VAL A 56 0.45 16.94 8.09
CA VAL A 56 1.52 17.20 9.05
C VAL A 56 1.13 18.35 10.00
N ALA A 57 0.54 19.43 9.48
CA ALA A 57 0.07 20.56 10.28
C ALA A 57 -1.05 20.20 11.27
N LEU A 58 -1.89 19.21 10.93
CA LEU A 58 -2.89 18.64 11.83
C LEU A 58 -2.29 17.69 12.89
N GLY A 59 -0.97 17.49 12.91
CA GLY A 59 -0.28 16.62 13.86
C GLY A 59 -0.37 15.14 13.52
N VAL A 60 -0.73 14.78 12.28
CA VAL A 60 -0.76 13.38 11.85
C VAL A 60 0.64 12.78 11.92
N LYS A 61 0.74 11.60 12.52
CA LYS A 61 1.97 10.82 12.60
C LYS A 61 2.00 9.83 11.45
N PHE A 62 3.11 9.80 10.72
CA PHE A 62 3.34 8.87 9.63
C PHE A 62 4.32 7.80 10.09
N GLY A 63 3.97 6.53 9.84
CA GLY A 63 4.87 5.39 9.96
C GLY A 63 5.31 4.92 8.58
N THR A 64 6.40 4.18 8.54
CA THR A 64 6.85 3.49 7.35
C THR A 64 6.10 2.16 7.19
N ILE A 65 5.97 1.70 5.95
CA ILE A 65 5.44 0.36 5.65
C ILE A 65 6.28 -0.72 6.36
N LYS A 66 7.61 -0.54 6.45
CA LYS A 66 8.51 -1.48 7.12
C LYS A 66 8.16 -1.62 8.61
N GLU A 67 7.98 -0.50 9.31
CA GLU A 67 7.57 -0.49 10.72
C GLU A 67 6.25 -1.24 10.90
N PHE A 68 5.24 -0.94 10.07
CA PHE A 68 3.96 -1.64 10.11
C PHE A 68 4.11 -3.16 9.92
N MET A 69 4.95 -3.59 8.97
CA MET A 69 5.18 -5.01 8.73
C MET A 69 5.86 -5.70 9.92
N GLU A 70 6.85 -5.04 10.53
CA GLU A 70 7.62 -5.57 11.66
C GLU A 70 6.80 -5.61 12.96
N THR A 71 5.95 -4.62 13.21
CA THR A 71 5.23 -4.50 14.48
C THR A 71 3.83 -5.08 14.43
N GLU A 72 3.08 -4.96 13.34
CA GLU A 72 1.67 -5.37 13.29
C GLU A 72 1.45 -6.58 12.39
N ALA A 73 1.84 -6.52 11.11
CA ALA A 73 1.48 -7.56 10.15
C ALA A 73 2.06 -8.94 10.50
N LYS A 74 3.30 -8.98 10.99
CA LYS A 74 3.97 -10.23 11.39
C LYS A 74 3.19 -11.00 12.46
N LYS A 75 2.49 -10.31 13.37
CA LYS A 75 1.67 -10.95 14.43
C LYS A 75 0.49 -11.75 13.87
N HIS A 76 -0.01 -11.39 12.69
CA HIS A 76 -1.24 -11.95 12.12
C HIS A 76 -0.98 -12.88 10.94
N ILE A 77 0.16 -12.73 10.26
CA ILE A 77 0.48 -13.46 9.02
C ILE A 77 1.61 -14.49 9.22
N GLY A 78 2.53 -14.25 10.16
CA GLY A 78 3.76 -15.04 10.33
C GLY A 78 3.69 -16.22 11.30
N ALA A 79 2.55 -16.92 11.38
CA ALA A 79 2.41 -18.14 12.18
C ALA A 79 3.00 -19.37 11.46
#